data_AF-C4ZCM8-F1
#
_entry.id   AF-C4ZCM8-F1
#
_cell.length_a   1.000
_cell.length_b   1.000
_cell.length_c   1.000
_cell.angle_alpha   90.00
_cell.angle_beta   90.00
_cell.angle_gamma   90.00
#
_symmetry.space_group_name_H-M   'P 1'
#
loop_
_entity.id
_entity.type
_entity.pdbx_description
1 polymer ?
#
loop_
_entity_poly.entity_id
_entity_poly.type
_entity_poly.pdbx_seq_one_letter_code
_entity_poly.pdbx_strand_id
1 'polypeptide(L)'
;MCLAYQIGSKTPSEIARSWQGTGKYPGIDDYVDITVEKGTVLYRGEPNGTEYFTTLDAIEQSGRDATKLFEGLQVEKNPIHGYRGEMQGYIFNEDVASAYGITNANPQFGKGGLPQYYVPDVQDLIDKGILPPVGNIKLNK
;
A
#
# COMPACT_ATOMS: atom_id res chain seq x y z
N MET A 1 -15.44 -20.03 -0.23
CA MET A 1 -15.06 -20.74 -1.46
C MET A 1 -13.94 -19.92 -2.08
N CYS A 2 -12.70 -20.36 -1.92
CA CYS A 2 -11.51 -19.60 -2.31
C CYS A 2 -11.40 -19.66 -3.84
N LEU A 3 -11.62 -18.54 -4.53
CA LEU A 3 -11.38 -18.43 -5.96
C LEU A 3 -9.88 -18.29 -6.16
N ALA A 4 -9.19 -19.41 -6.31
CA ALA A 4 -7.83 -19.42 -6.82
C ALA A 4 -7.75 -20.48 -7.92
N TYR A 5 -7.93 -20.07 -9.18
CA TYR A 5 -7.13 -20.58 -10.29
C TYR A 5 -7.38 -19.78 -11.59
N GLN A 6 -6.45 -18.90 -11.94
CA GLN A 6 -6.18 -18.57 -13.34
C GLN A 6 -4.75 -19.02 -13.65
N ILE A 7 -4.64 -20.08 -14.46
CA ILE A 7 -3.39 -20.54 -15.05
C ILE A 7 -2.92 -19.42 -15.99
N GLY A 8 -1.91 -18.65 -15.58
CA GLY A 8 -1.26 -17.64 -16.42
C GLY A 8 -1.30 -16.18 -15.91
N SER A 9 -1.99 -15.88 -14.80
CA SER A 9 -1.93 -14.56 -14.17
C SER A 9 -0.85 -14.51 -13.08
N LYS A 10 -0.01 -13.47 -13.08
CA LYS A 10 0.95 -13.21 -11.99
C LYS A 10 0.21 -13.14 -10.64
N THR A 11 0.82 -13.70 -9.61
CA THR A 11 0.39 -13.51 -8.21
C THR A 11 0.52 -12.05 -7.77
N PRO A 12 -0.21 -11.60 -6.73
CA PRO A 12 -0.07 -10.24 -6.22
C PRO A 12 1.38 -9.86 -5.91
N SER A 13 2.18 -10.76 -5.33
CA SER A 13 3.58 -10.49 -5.01
C SER A 13 4.45 -10.37 -6.26
N GLU A 14 4.19 -11.16 -7.30
CA GLU A 14 4.85 -11.02 -8.60
C GLU A 14 4.48 -9.70 -9.30
N ILE A 15 3.24 -9.23 -9.15
CA ILE A 15 2.82 -7.94 -9.69
C ILE A 15 3.51 -6.81 -8.92
N ALA A 16 3.46 -6.81 -7.59
CA ALA A 16 4.10 -5.82 -6.73
C ALA A 16 5.59 -5.66 -7.06
N ARG A 17 6.33 -6.78 -7.11
CA ARG A 17 7.75 -6.77 -7.49
C ARG A 17 7.99 -6.26 -8.91
N SER A 18 7.07 -6.52 -9.84
CA SER A 18 7.22 -6.07 -11.24
C SER A 18 7.06 -4.56 -11.44
N TRP A 19 6.53 -3.84 -10.45
CA TRP A 19 6.46 -2.36 -10.46
C TRP A 19 7.77 -1.72 -9.97
N GLN A 20 8.72 -2.55 -9.53
CA GLN A 20 10.01 -2.16 -9.02
C GLN A 20 11.14 -2.76 -9.88
N GLY A 21 12.39 -2.43 -9.57
CA GLY A 21 13.57 -2.92 -10.28
C GLY A 21 14.01 -2.05 -11.46
N THR A 22 13.29 -0.98 -11.77
CA THR A 22 13.63 -0.06 -12.87
C THR A 22 13.25 1.40 -12.56
N GLY A 23 13.81 2.33 -13.33
CA GLY A 23 13.48 3.76 -13.23
C GLY A 23 13.78 4.34 -11.85
N LYS A 24 12.77 4.97 -11.24
CA LYS A 24 12.91 5.64 -9.93
C LYS A 24 12.99 4.67 -8.74
N TYR A 25 12.53 3.44 -8.92
CA TYR A 25 12.50 2.39 -7.90
C TYR A 25 13.37 1.21 -8.35
N PRO A 26 14.72 1.35 -8.38
CA PRO A 26 15.63 0.31 -8.83
C PRO A 26 15.76 -0.87 -7.87
N GLY A 27 15.46 -0.68 -6.58
CA GLY A 27 15.42 -1.76 -5.61
C GLY A 27 14.08 -2.49 -5.64
N ILE A 28 14.11 -3.80 -5.40
CA ILE A 28 12.91 -4.66 -5.34
C ILE A 28 12.75 -5.14 -3.89
N ASP A 29 11.65 -4.76 -3.24
CA ASP A 29 11.28 -5.26 -1.93
C ASP A 29 10.83 -6.74 -1.99
N ASP A 30 11.09 -7.46 -0.92
CA ASP A 30 10.60 -8.83 -0.76
C ASP A 30 9.10 -8.81 -0.40
N TYR A 31 8.28 -9.26 -1.36
CA TYR A 31 6.84 -9.45 -1.18
C TYR A 31 6.49 -10.93 -1.10
N VAL A 32 5.58 -11.27 -0.20
CA VAL A 32 4.95 -12.59 -0.10
C VAL A 32 3.46 -12.48 -0.37
N ASP A 33 2.89 -13.51 -1.01
CA ASP A 33 1.44 -13.59 -1.24
C ASP A 33 0.71 -13.88 0.07
N ILE A 34 -0.36 -13.14 0.30
CA ILE A 34 -1.23 -13.27 1.47
C ILE A 34 -2.69 -13.12 1.05
N THR A 35 -3.59 -13.37 1.98
CA THR A 35 -4.99 -12.94 1.88
C THR A 35 -5.23 -11.88 2.95
N VAL A 36 -5.70 -10.70 2.54
CA VAL A 36 -6.23 -9.72 3.50
C VAL A 36 -7.64 -10.16 3.85
N GLU A 37 -7.84 -10.54 5.10
CA GLU A 37 -9.10 -11.10 5.57
C GLU A 37 -10.20 -10.04 5.63
N LYS A 38 -11.44 -10.48 5.40
CA LYS A 38 -12.64 -9.68 5.63
C LYS A 38 -12.64 -9.05 7.02
N GLY A 39 -13.01 -7.78 7.09
CA GLY A 39 -13.06 -6.96 8.30
C GLY A 39 -11.77 -6.19 8.57
N THR A 40 -10.68 -6.51 7.87
CA THR A 40 -9.43 -5.75 7.97
C THR A 40 -9.61 -4.32 7.46
N VAL A 41 -8.96 -3.36 8.10
CA VAL A 41 -8.84 -1.98 7.60
C VAL A 41 -7.39 -1.69 7.26
N LEU A 42 -7.14 -1.30 6.00
CA LEU A 42 -5.84 -0.81 5.56
C LEU A 42 -5.96 0.62 5.04
N TYR A 43 -4.83 1.33 5.02
CA TYR A 43 -4.78 2.76 4.75
C TYR A 43 -3.96 3.07 3.51
N ARG A 44 -4.52 3.91 2.64
CA ARG A 44 -3.93 4.34 1.38
C ARG A 44 -3.77 5.85 1.39
N GLY A 45 -2.62 6.35 0.94
CA GLY A 45 -2.40 7.78 0.84
C GLY A 45 -3.26 8.36 -0.28
N GLU A 46 -4.10 9.33 0.04
CA GLU A 46 -4.98 10.04 -0.90
C GLU A 46 -4.69 11.55 -0.93
N PRO A 47 -5.03 12.29 -2.01
CA PRO A 47 -5.67 11.82 -3.25
C PRO A 47 -4.72 11.07 -4.20
N ASN A 48 -5.31 10.42 -5.21
CA ASN A 48 -4.64 9.67 -6.27
C ASN A 48 -3.79 8.51 -5.75
N GLY A 49 -4.30 7.77 -4.77
CA GLY A 49 -3.62 6.56 -4.29
C GLY A 49 -3.49 5.49 -5.38
N THR A 50 -2.50 4.62 -5.20
CA THR A 50 -2.25 3.45 -6.06
C THR A 50 -2.74 2.18 -5.36
N GLU A 51 -2.21 1.04 -5.74
CA GLU A 51 -2.49 -0.30 -5.23
C GLU A 51 -1.81 -0.58 -3.89
N TYR A 52 -1.06 0.39 -3.36
CA TYR A 52 -0.29 0.25 -2.13
C TYR A 52 -0.98 0.84 -0.92
N PHE A 53 -1.02 0.03 0.15
CA PHE A 53 -1.58 0.37 1.45
C PHE A 53 -0.55 0.15 2.56
N THR A 54 -0.84 0.70 3.73
CA THR A 54 -0.14 0.41 4.98
C THR A 54 -1.15 0.22 6.12
N THR A 55 -0.64 0.01 7.34
CA THR A 55 -1.44 -0.25 8.53
C THR A 55 -1.68 1.02 9.35
N LEU A 56 -2.68 0.99 10.23
CA LEU A 56 -2.86 2.03 11.24
C LEU A 56 -1.60 2.19 12.10
N ASP A 57 -1.03 1.07 12.55
CA ASP A 57 0.16 1.05 13.40
C ASP A 57 1.34 1.75 12.74
N ALA A 58 1.58 1.56 11.45
CA ALA A 58 2.65 2.26 10.72
C ALA A 58 2.44 3.79 10.70
N ILE A 59 1.19 4.24 10.57
CA ILE A 59 0.83 5.66 10.61
C ILE A 59 1.06 6.23 12.01
N GLU A 60 0.63 5.53 13.05
CA GLU A 60 0.80 5.96 14.45
C GLU A 60 2.27 5.93 14.89
N GLN A 61 3.03 4.89 14.53
CA GLN A 61 4.46 4.79 14.81
C GLN A 61 5.27 5.91 14.14
N SER A 62 4.79 6.41 12.99
CA SER A 62 5.36 7.58 12.33
C SER A 62 5.01 8.90 13.04
N GLY A 63 4.23 8.86 14.13
CA GLY A 63 3.73 10.04 14.84
C GLY A 63 2.73 10.84 14.00
N ARG A 64 2.07 10.18 13.03
CA ARG A 64 1.23 10.81 12.00
C ARG A 64 1.95 11.92 11.23
N ASP A 65 3.28 11.89 11.17
CA ASP A 65 4.10 12.83 10.41
C ASP A 65 4.21 12.34 8.96
N ALA A 66 3.82 13.19 8.00
CA ALA A 66 3.81 12.81 6.59
C ALA A 66 5.21 12.47 6.09
N THR A 67 6.23 13.23 6.49
CA THR A 67 7.61 12.98 6.07
C THR A 67 8.08 11.62 6.58
N LYS A 68 7.92 11.34 7.88
CA LYS A 68 8.34 10.07 8.47
C LYS A 68 7.59 8.88 7.88
N LEU A 69 6.28 9.01 7.67
CA LEU A 69 5.45 7.94 7.11
C LEU A 69 5.87 7.60 5.68
N PHE A 70 5.94 8.60 4.80
CA PHE A 70 6.24 8.35 3.38
C PHE A 70 7.71 7.98 3.15
N GLU A 71 8.66 8.51 3.93
CA GLU A 71 10.05 8.03 3.90
C GLU A 71 10.19 6.61 4.47
N GLY A 72 9.40 6.28 5.49
CA GLY A 72 9.33 4.93 6.05
C GLY A 72 8.71 3.91 5.07
N LEU A 73 7.86 4.37 4.16
CA LEU A 73 7.29 3.61 3.03
C LEU A 73 8.12 3.73 1.73
N GLN A 74 9.23 4.46 1.76
CA GLN A 74 10.11 4.76 0.62
C GLN A 74 9.39 5.32 -0.61
N VAL A 75 8.39 6.19 -0.39
CA VAL A 75 7.65 6.85 -1.46
C VAL A 75 8.39 8.10 -1.93
N GLU A 76 8.54 8.27 -3.25
CA GLU A 76 9.10 9.51 -3.79
C GLU A 76 8.26 10.73 -3.41
N LYS A 77 8.91 11.76 -2.86
CA LYS A 77 8.28 13.05 -2.59
C LYS A 77 7.91 13.75 -3.88
N ASN A 78 6.65 14.14 -4.02
CA ASN A 78 6.23 14.93 -5.19
C ASN A 78 6.93 16.31 -5.18
N PRO A 79 7.54 16.76 -6.30
CA PRO A 79 8.31 17.99 -6.33
C PRO A 79 7.46 19.26 -6.19
N ILE A 80 6.17 19.20 -6.50
CA ILE A 80 5.24 20.35 -6.45
C ILE A 80 4.37 20.29 -5.19
N HIS A 81 3.81 19.11 -4.90
CA HIS A 81 2.81 18.93 -3.84
C HIS A 81 3.39 18.39 -2.53
N GLY A 82 4.64 17.93 -2.53
CA GLY A 82 5.24 17.24 -1.40
C GLY A 82 4.56 15.89 -1.11
N TYR A 83 4.58 15.47 0.15
CA TYR A 83 3.86 14.29 0.59
C TYR A 83 2.36 14.55 0.76
N ARG A 84 1.57 13.50 0.57
CA ARG A 84 0.12 13.54 0.81
C ARG A 84 -0.14 13.88 2.28
N GLY A 85 -1.24 14.60 2.53
CA GLY A 85 -1.60 15.06 3.88
C GLY A 85 -2.57 14.15 4.60
N GLU A 86 -3.01 13.05 3.97
CA GLU A 86 -4.10 12.22 4.46
C GLU A 86 -3.95 10.76 4.06
N MET A 87 -4.34 9.89 4.97
CA MET A 87 -4.42 8.43 4.78
C MET A 87 -5.88 8.01 4.90
N GLN A 88 -6.48 7.55 3.80
CA GLN A 88 -7.85 7.04 3.77
C GLN A 88 -7.85 5.56 4.14
N GLY A 89 -8.64 5.20 5.15
CA GLY A 89 -8.89 3.82 5.55
C GLY A 89 -9.99 3.19 4.70
N TYR A 90 -9.76 1.95 4.30
CA TYR A 90 -10.68 1.11 3.54
C TYR A 90 -10.89 -0.20 4.30
N ILE A 91 -12.15 -0.57 4.53
CA ILE A 91 -12.48 -1.85 5.14
C ILE A 91 -12.65 -2.91 4.05
N PHE A 92 -12.10 -4.09 4.27
CA PHE A 92 -12.22 -5.22 3.36
C PHE A 92 -13.52 -5.96 3.68
N ASN A 93 -14.54 -5.86 2.82
CA ASN A 93 -15.81 -6.55 3.03
C ASN A 93 -15.80 -8.04 2.63
N GLU A 94 -14.72 -8.47 1.98
CA GLU A 94 -14.43 -9.82 1.53
C GLU A 94 -12.94 -10.13 1.72
N ASP A 95 -12.58 -11.41 1.66
CA ASP A 95 -11.19 -11.85 1.63
C ASP A 95 -10.58 -11.48 0.27
N VAL A 96 -9.44 -10.78 0.25
CA VAL A 96 -8.79 -10.30 -0.97
C VAL A 96 -7.37 -10.81 -1.08
N ALA A 97 -7.07 -11.55 -2.15
CA ALA A 97 -5.70 -11.97 -2.47
C ALA A 97 -4.81 -10.73 -2.68
N SER A 98 -3.71 -10.65 -1.95
CA SER A 98 -2.85 -9.46 -1.85
C SER A 98 -1.40 -9.88 -1.68
N ALA A 99 -0.50 -8.91 -1.59
CA ALA A 99 0.88 -9.14 -1.17
C ALA A 99 1.24 -8.29 0.04
N TYR A 100 2.20 -8.77 0.82
CA TYR A 100 2.74 -8.07 1.98
C TYR A 100 4.27 -8.03 1.91
N GLY A 101 4.86 -6.91 2.30
CA GLY A 101 6.30 -6.72 2.39
C GLY A 101 6.68 -5.61 3.36
N ILE A 102 7.99 -5.47 3.61
CA ILE A 102 8.57 -4.33 4.33
C ILE A 102 9.41 -3.52 3.35
N THR A 103 9.13 -2.23 3.23
CA THR A 103 9.83 -1.36 2.28
C THR A 103 11.24 -1.06 2.77
N ASN A 104 12.27 -1.58 2.10
CA ASN A 104 13.67 -1.35 2.42
C ASN A 104 14.56 -1.15 1.19
N ALA A 105 14.11 -1.55 0.00
CA ALA A 105 14.95 -1.66 -1.19
C ALA A 105 15.30 -0.31 -1.85
N ASN A 106 14.60 0.78 -1.52
CA ASN A 106 14.75 2.09 -2.14
C ASN A 106 15.19 3.18 -1.15
N PRO A 107 16.40 3.08 -0.55
CA PRO A 107 16.88 3.96 0.51
C PRO A 107 17.04 5.44 0.10
N GLN A 108 17.07 5.73 -1.21
CA GLN A 108 17.09 7.10 -1.73
C GLN A 108 15.83 7.91 -1.38
N PHE A 109 14.72 7.24 -1.06
CA PHE A 109 13.46 7.90 -0.67
C PHE A 109 13.20 7.89 0.84
N GLY A 110 14.11 7.34 1.63
CA GLY A 110 13.96 7.27 3.08
C GLY A 110 14.48 5.99 3.67
N LYS A 111 14.48 5.94 5.01
CA LYS A 111 15.03 4.79 5.76
C LYS A 111 14.27 3.48 5.53
N GLY A 112 13.03 3.53 5.04
CA GLY A 112 12.19 2.36 4.95
C GLY A 112 11.77 1.82 6.33
N GLY A 113 11.45 0.53 6.36
CA GLY A 113 11.12 -0.22 7.58
C GLY A 113 9.63 -0.31 7.89
N LEU A 114 8.74 0.34 7.12
CA LEU A 114 7.30 0.24 7.35
C LEU A 114 6.66 -0.88 6.51
N PRO A 115 5.59 -1.51 7.02
CA PRO A 115 4.86 -2.53 6.28
C PRO A 115 4.07 -1.91 5.11
N GLN A 116 4.10 -2.60 3.98
CA GLN A 116 3.35 -2.23 2.78
C GLN A 116 2.58 -3.44 2.26
N TYR A 117 1.33 -3.18 1.88
CA TYR A 117 0.45 -4.14 1.24
C TYR A 117 0.25 -3.73 -0.21
N TYR A 118 0.30 -4.69 -1.13
CA TYR A 118 -0.16 -4.52 -2.50
C TYR A 118 -1.51 -5.21 -2.65
N VAL A 119 -2.53 -4.45 -3.04
CA VAL A 119 -3.88 -4.93 -3.27
C VAL A 119 -4.21 -4.68 -4.74
N PRO A 120 -4.37 -5.72 -5.58
CA PRO A 120 -4.65 -5.52 -7.00
C PRO A 120 -6.05 -4.90 -7.21
N ASP A 121 -6.21 -4.21 -8.34
CA ASP A 121 -7.50 -3.73 -8.85
C ASP A 121 -8.31 -2.86 -7.87
N VAL A 122 -7.64 -2.01 -7.07
CA VAL A 122 -8.26 -1.24 -5.99
C VAL A 122 -9.48 -0.45 -6.44
N GLN A 123 -9.42 0.22 -7.60
CA GLN A 123 -10.54 1.03 -8.06
C GLN A 123 -11.78 0.16 -8.35
N ASP A 124 -11.61 -0.98 -9.01
CA ASP A 124 -12.70 -1.94 -9.24
C ASP A 124 -13.26 -2.48 -7.93
N LEU A 125 -12.41 -2.73 -6.93
CA LEU A 125 -12.83 -3.21 -5.61
C LEU A 125 -13.60 -2.12 -4.85
N ILE A 126 -13.22 -0.85 -4.97
CA ILE A 126 -13.97 0.29 -4.43
C ILE A 126 -15.33 0.39 -5.12
N ASP A 127 -15.36 0.36 -6.45
CA ASP A 127 -16.58 0.53 -7.25
C ASP A 127 -17.59 -0.60 -7.00
N LYS A 128 -17.10 -1.82 -6.71
CA LYS A 128 -17.92 -2.98 -6.31
C LYS A 128 -18.37 -2.94 -4.85
N GLY A 129 -17.91 -1.99 -4.05
CA GLY A 129 -18.22 -1.90 -2.61
C GLY A 129 -17.51 -2.96 -1.75
N ILE A 130 -16.45 -3.58 -2.27
CA ILE A 130 -15.59 -4.51 -1.53
C ILE A 130 -14.64 -3.73 -0.63
N LEU A 131 -14.16 -2.56 -1.09
CA LEU A 131 -13.34 -1.62 -0.32
C LEU A 131 -14.07 -0.28 -0.14
N PRO A 132 -15.15 -0.18 0.65
CA PRO A 132 -15.72 1.12 0.95
C PRO A 132 -14.80 1.90 1.91
N PRO A 133 -14.72 3.23 1.76
CA PRO A 133 -13.98 4.09 2.69
C PRO A 133 -14.67 4.14 4.05
N VAL A 134 -13.91 4.05 5.15
CA VAL A 134 -14.47 4.06 6.53
C VAL A 134 -14.02 5.24 7.40
N GLY A 135 -12.88 5.86 7.11
CA GLY A 135 -12.41 7.05 7.83
C GLY A 135 -11.06 7.53 7.32
N ASN A 136 -10.72 8.80 7.53
CA ASN A 136 -9.43 9.36 7.14
C ASN A 136 -8.59 9.77 8.36
N ILE A 137 -7.28 9.76 8.18
CA ILE A 137 -6.31 10.24 9.16
C ILE A 137 -5.56 11.40 8.52
N LYS A 138 -5.64 12.58 9.13
CA LYS A 138 -4.81 13.73 8.75
C LYS A 138 -3.39 13.55 9.28
N LEU A 139 -2.43 13.83 8.41
CA LEU A 139 -1.01 13.82 8.72
C LEU A 139 -0.52 15.23 9.01
N ASN A 140 0.41 15.33 9.96
CA ASN A 140 1.17 16.53 10.25
C ASN A 140 2.19 16.76 9.13
N LYS A 141 2.30 18.02 8.66
CA LYS A 141 3.23 18.43 7.60
C LYS A 141 4.40 19.23 8.16
#